data_AF-A0A2H1EAC0-F1
#
_entry.id   AF-A0A2H1EAC0-F1
#
_cell.length_a   1.000
_cell.length_b   1.000
_cell.length_c   1.000
_cell.angle_alpha   90.00
_cell.angle_beta   90.00
_cell.angle_gamma   90.00
#
_symmetry.space_group_name_H-M   'P 1'
#
loop_
_entity.id
_entity.type
_entity.pdbx_description
1 polymer ?
#
loop_
_entity_poly.entity_id
_entity_poly.type
_entity_poly.pdbx_seq_one_letter_code
_entity_poly.pdbx_strand_id
1 'polypeptide(L)'
;MKEDKTGSVVSTSITFADGTDAVTVLHESKSGKEFIARYGEVEDSAVKVKQDDSIIQGQLIGETGFLRAWHKGVVKGFDIFMLHLEIYDGSQGFDLKKQLSNTIRPFKRRSDLIDGIDIFKEIWL
;
A
#
# COMPACT_ATOMS: atom_id res chain seq x y z
N MET A 1 -5.58 -6.52 -27.89
CA MET A 1 -5.93 -5.72 -26.70
C MET A 1 -4.97 -6.12 -25.61
N LYS A 2 -4.07 -5.22 -25.17
CA LYS A 2 -3.34 -5.47 -23.92
C LYS A 2 -4.41 -5.45 -22.83
N GLU A 3 -4.48 -6.51 -22.03
CA GLU A 3 -5.30 -6.50 -20.83
C GLU A 3 -4.94 -5.26 -20.00
N ASP A 4 -5.97 -4.61 -19.44
CA ASP A 4 -5.92 -3.32 -18.72
C ASP A 4 -5.17 -3.42 -17.38
N LYS A 5 -3.98 -4.02 -17.38
CA LYS A 5 -3.11 -4.15 -16.21
C LYS A 5 -2.71 -2.75 -15.75
N THR A 6 -3.09 -2.40 -14.53
CA THR A 6 -2.73 -1.14 -13.88
C THR A 6 -1.74 -1.32 -12.73
N GLY A 7 -1.32 -2.57 -12.47
CA GLY A 7 -0.28 -2.84 -11.48
C GLY A 7 0.10 -4.32 -11.34
N SER A 8 1.17 -4.55 -10.59
CA SER A 8 1.64 -5.87 -10.17
C SER A 8 1.83 -5.89 -8.66
N VAL A 9 1.32 -6.91 -7.99
CA VAL A 9 1.53 -7.10 -6.55
C VAL A 9 2.98 -7.50 -6.33
N VAL A 10 3.71 -6.67 -5.58
CA VAL A 10 5.14 -6.87 -5.31
C VAL A 10 5.39 -7.49 -3.94
N SER A 11 4.45 -7.36 -2.99
CA SER A 11 4.48 -8.09 -1.74
C SER A 11 3.13 -8.12 -1.01
N THR A 12 2.93 -9.16 -0.21
CA THR A 12 1.90 -9.27 0.82
C THR A 12 2.62 -9.56 2.14
N SER A 13 2.48 -8.67 3.13
CA SER A 13 3.22 -8.76 4.40
C SER A 13 2.29 -9.10 5.56
N ILE A 14 2.59 -10.21 6.24
CA ILE A 14 1.86 -10.71 7.42
C ILE A 14 2.20 -10.01 8.75
N THR A 15 3.08 -9.01 8.69
CA THR A 15 3.48 -8.21 9.84
C THR A 15 3.66 -6.76 9.42
N PHE A 16 2.58 -5.99 9.43
CA PHE A 16 2.62 -4.54 9.29
C PHE A 16 2.46 -3.87 10.67
N ALA A 17 1.65 -2.83 10.77
CA ALA A 17 1.39 -2.08 11.99
C ALA A 17 0.25 -2.72 12.80
N ASP A 18 0.33 -2.61 14.11
CA ASP A 18 -0.81 -2.87 15.01
C ASP A 18 -1.53 -4.23 14.84
N GLY A 19 -0.77 -5.25 14.44
CA GLY A 19 -1.25 -6.62 14.22
C GLY A 19 -2.07 -6.82 12.95
N THR A 20 -1.94 -5.91 11.99
CA THR A 20 -2.52 -5.98 10.63
C THR A 20 -1.41 -6.20 9.59
N ASP A 21 -1.83 -6.32 8.34
CA ASP A 21 -1.00 -6.64 7.19
C ASP A 21 -0.92 -5.49 6.17
N ALA A 22 -0.14 -5.72 5.11
CA ALA A 22 -0.09 -4.80 3.99
C ALA A 22 0.01 -5.52 2.64
N VAL A 23 -0.64 -4.93 1.62
CA VAL A 23 -0.45 -5.27 0.21
C VAL A 23 0.35 -4.15 -0.44
N THR A 24 1.46 -4.49 -1.11
CA THR A 24 2.25 -3.51 -1.87
C THR A 24 2.14 -3.80 -3.34
N VAL A 25 1.86 -2.78 -4.13
CA VAL A 25 1.65 -2.86 -5.57
C VAL A 25 2.57 -1.87 -6.28
N LEU A 26 3.23 -2.34 -7.34
CA LEU A 26 3.85 -1.49 -8.35
C LEU A 26 2.79 -1.16 -9.40
N HIS A 27 2.35 0.09 -9.41
CA HIS A 27 1.37 0.59 -10.36
C HIS A 27 2.04 1.25 -11.55
N GLU A 28 1.33 1.24 -12.68
CA GLU A 28 1.63 2.05 -13.86
C GLU A 28 0.42 2.94 -14.14
N SER A 29 0.65 4.25 -14.20
CA SER A 29 -0.38 5.23 -14.56
C SER A 29 -0.68 5.22 -16.05
N LYS A 30 -1.75 5.91 -16.48
CA LYS A 30 -2.09 6.05 -17.91
C LYS A 30 -0.97 6.71 -18.74
N SER A 31 -0.13 7.53 -18.10
CA SER A 31 1.02 8.21 -18.74
C SER A 31 2.25 7.30 -18.86
N GLY A 32 2.20 6.06 -18.34
CA GLY A 32 3.33 5.14 -18.27
C GLY A 32 4.25 5.38 -17.08
N LYS A 33 3.92 6.33 -16.19
CA LYS A 33 4.69 6.57 -14.96
C LYS A 33 4.40 5.48 -13.94
N GLU A 34 5.47 4.84 -13.46
CA GLU A 34 5.42 3.85 -12.40
C GLU A 34 5.45 4.49 -11.01
N PHE A 35 4.78 3.87 -10.04
CA PHE A 35 4.84 4.25 -8.63
C PHE A 35 4.51 3.06 -7.73
N ILE A 36 4.99 3.07 -6.48
CA ILE A 36 4.63 2.04 -5.50
C ILE A 36 3.50 2.58 -4.62
N ALA A 37 2.46 1.78 -4.43
CA ALA A 37 1.45 1.98 -3.40
C ALA A 37 1.54 0.85 -2.36
N ARG A 38 1.64 1.20 -1.08
CA ARG A 38 1.40 0.25 0.02
C ARG A 38 0.06 0.55 0.66
N TYR A 39 -0.80 -0.45 0.64
CA TYR A 39 -2.07 -0.50 1.33
C TYR A 39 -1.85 -1.26 2.64
N GLY A 40 -1.53 -0.53 3.70
CA GLY A 40 -1.35 -1.06 5.05
C GLY A 40 -2.66 -1.11 5.84
N GLU A 41 -2.61 -1.78 6.97
CA GLU A 41 -3.76 -2.00 7.85
C GLU A 41 -4.85 -2.88 7.24
N VAL A 42 -4.43 -3.88 6.47
CA VAL A 42 -5.28 -4.89 5.84
C VAL A 42 -5.44 -6.10 6.77
N GLU A 43 -6.60 -6.74 6.78
CA GLU A 43 -6.79 -8.01 7.50
C GLU A 43 -6.17 -9.17 6.69
N ASP A 44 -5.22 -9.91 7.28
CA ASP A 44 -4.52 -11.04 6.63
C ASP A 44 -5.49 -11.99 5.93
N SER A 45 -6.49 -12.47 6.68
CA SER A 45 -7.51 -13.41 6.18
C SER A 45 -8.39 -12.84 5.06
N ALA A 46 -8.37 -11.52 4.85
CA ALA A 46 -9.14 -10.84 3.81
C ALA A 46 -8.32 -10.51 2.56
N VAL A 47 -6.99 -10.69 2.55
CA VAL A 47 -6.16 -10.47 1.37
C VAL A 47 -6.60 -11.40 0.22
N LYS A 48 -6.82 -10.84 -0.98
CA LYS A 48 -7.37 -11.55 -2.15
C LYS A 48 -6.34 -11.79 -3.27
N VAL A 49 -5.13 -11.30 -3.08
CA VAL A 49 -4.05 -11.35 -4.06
C VAL A 49 -2.79 -11.90 -3.43
N LYS A 50 -1.84 -12.34 -4.26
CA LYS A 50 -0.50 -12.78 -3.83
C LYS A 50 0.56 -12.05 -4.64
N GLN A 51 1.80 -12.16 -4.18
CA GLN A 51 2.95 -11.66 -4.92
C GLN A 51 2.94 -12.18 -6.37
N ASP A 52 3.34 -11.29 -7.28
CA ASP A 52 3.40 -11.45 -8.75
C ASP A 52 2.04 -11.48 -9.47
N ASP A 53 0.91 -11.40 -8.75
CA ASP A 53 -0.39 -11.19 -9.38
C ASP A 53 -0.42 -9.85 -10.14
N SER A 54 -0.98 -9.86 -11.34
CA SER A 54 -1.32 -8.62 -12.07
C SER A 54 -2.72 -8.18 -11.66
N ILE A 55 -2.91 -6.87 -11.48
CA ILE A 55 -4.20 -6.30 -11.06
C ILE A 55 -4.66 -5.18 -11.99
N ILE A 56 -5.96 -4.94 -11.97
CA ILE A 56 -6.60 -3.83 -12.67
C ILE A 56 -7.21 -2.83 -11.66
N GLN A 57 -7.39 -1.57 -12.07
CA GLN A 57 -7.98 -0.55 -11.22
C GLN A 57 -9.42 -0.94 -10.84
N GLY A 58 -9.77 -0.78 -9.56
CA GLY A 58 -11.08 -1.16 -9.02
C GLY A 58 -11.18 -2.63 -8.60
N GLN A 59 -10.16 -3.45 -8.85
CA GLN A 59 -10.10 -4.82 -8.33
C GLN A 59 -10.00 -4.81 -6.80
N LEU A 60 -10.80 -5.65 -6.14
CA LEU A 60 -10.68 -5.90 -4.70
C LEU A 60 -9.39 -6.68 -4.42
N ILE A 61 -8.48 -6.09 -3.66
CA ILE A 61 -7.19 -6.72 -3.27
C ILE A 61 -7.16 -7.14 -1.79
N GLY A 62 -8.06 -6.61 -0.96
CA GLY A 62 -8.17 -6.91 0.46
C GLY A 62 -9.18 -5.99 1.15
N GLU A 63 -9.38 -6.21 2.45
CA GLU A 63 -10.26 -5.41 3.31
C GLU A 63 -9.47 -4.91 4.52
N THR A 64 -9.81 -3.71 5.02
CA THR A 64 -9.14 -3.13 6.19
C THR A 64 -9.33 -4.00 7.43
N GLY A 65 -8.27 -4.18 8.21
CA GLY A 65 -8.28 -4.92 9.47
C GLY A 65 -8.53 -4.03 10.68
N PHE A 66 -8.92 -4.68 11.77
CA PHE A 66 -9.08 -4.04 13.07
C PHE A 66 -7.71 -3.77 13.72
N LEU A 67 -7.52 -2.57 14.28
CA LEU A 67 -6.28 -2.18 14.97
C LEU A 67 -6.22 -2.79 16.39
N ARG A 68 -5.24 -3.68 16.64
CA ARG A 68 -5.29 -4.64 17.77
C ARG A 68 -4.67 -4.14 19.07
N ALA A 69 -3.71 -3.24 19.04
CA ALA A 69 -2.91 -2.85 20.19
C ALA A 69 -2.80 -1.34 20.38
N TRP A 70 -1.87 -0.66 19.70
CA TRP A 70 -1.49 0.73 19.98
C TRP A 70 -2.62 1.74 19.78
N HIS A 71 -3.56 1.43 18.88
CA HIS A 71 -4.72 2.28 18.65
C HIS A 71 -5.97 1.79 19.40
N LYS A 72 -5.91 0.64 20.08
CA LYS A 72 -7.02 0.13 20.86
C LYS A 72 -7.36 1.11 21.99
N GLY A 73 -8.53 1.73 21.89
CA GLY A 73 -9.02 2.70 22.87
C GLY A 73 -8.59 4.15 22.64
N VAL A 74 -7.95 4.48 21.50
CA VAL A 74 -7.84 5.89 21.04
C VAL A 74 -9.23 6.52 20.98
N VAL A 75 -10.22 5.75 20.53
CA VAL A 75 -11.64 6.08 20.66
C VAL A 75 -12.29 5.04 21.57
N LYS A 76 -12.63 5.44 22.79
CA LYS A 76 -13.20 4.53 23.80
C LYS A 76 -14.55 3.98 23.32
N GLY A 77 -14.67 2.64 23.32
CA GLY A 77 -15.91 1.95 22.98
C GLY A 77 -16.11 1.67 21.49
N PHE A 78 -15.12 1.98 20.65
CA PHE A 78 -15.16 1.72 19.21
C PHE A 78 -13.99 0.85 18.79
N ASP A 79 -14.29 -0.06 17.87
CA ASP A 79 -13.27 -0.74 17.09
C ASP A 79 -12.81 0.20 15.97
N ILE A 80 -11.50 0.32 15.79
CA ILE A 80 -10.90 1.23 14.82
C ILE A 80 -10.41 0.43 13.63
N PHE A 81 -10.83 0.88 12.44
CA PHE A 81 -10.39 0.39 11.15
C PHE A 81 -9.86 1.60 10.39
N MET A 82 -8.74 1.42 9.70
CA MET A 82 -8.12 2.46 8.89
C MET A 82 -7.45 1.81 7.69
N LEU A 83 -7.30 2.59 6.62
CA LEU A 83 -6.41 2.27 5.53
C LEU A 83 -5.17 3.17 5.66
N HIS A 84 -4.01 2.56 5.90
CA HIS A 84 -2.73 3.27 5.87
C HIS A 84 -2.19 3.26 4.44
N LEU A 85 -2.28 4.40 3.74
CA LEU A 85 -1.85 4.50 2.35
C LEU A 85 -0.50 5.21 2.23
N GLU A 86 0.48 4.55 1.59
CA GLU A 86 1.79 5.13 1.29
C GLU A 86 2.07 5.08 -0.21
N ILE A 87 2.43 6.23 -0.80
CA ILE A 87 2.77 6.36 -2.21
C ILE A 87 4.23 6.75 -2.37
N TYR A 88 4.96 6.03 -3.22
CA TYR A 88 6.36 6.29 -3.51
C TYR A 88 6.60 6.52 -5.00
N ASP A 89 7.34 7.57 -5.34
CA ASP A 89 7.61 7.94 -6.74
C ASP A 89 8.67 7.06 -7.43
N GLY A 90 9.37 6.22 -6.67
CA GLY A 90 10.36 5.28 -7.20
C GLY A 90 11.75 5.87 -7.40
N SER A 91 12.02 7.12 -7.00
CA SER A 91 13.36 7.71 -7.06
C SER A 91 14.40 6.97 -6.19
N GLN A 92 13.96 6.08 -5.29
CA GLN A 92 14.83 5.15 -4.55
C GLN A 92 14.83 3.71 -5.12
N GLY A 93 14.18 3.51 -6.26
CA GLY A 93 14.03 2.24 -6.99
C GLY A 93 12.73 1.49 -6.65
N PHE A 94 12.36 0.58 -7.55
CA PHE A 94 11.15 -0.25 -7.43
C PHE A 94 11.38 -1.64 -6.81
N ASP A 95 12.64 -2.03 -6.59
CA ASP A 95 13.00 -3.32 -5.98
C ASP A 95 12.73 -3.31 -4.46
N LEU A 96 11.75 -4.11 -4.02
CA LEU A 96 11.37 -4.25 -2.61
C LEU A 96 12.34 -5.10 -1.78
N LYS A 97 13.43 -5.63 -2.34
CA LYS A 97 14.58 -6.07 -1.53
C LYS A 97 15.09 -4.93 -0.64
N LYS A 98 14.91 -3.68 -1.07
CA LYS A 98 15.04 -2.51 -0.21
C LYS A 98 13.72 -2.26 0.50
N GLN A 99 13.76 -2.26 1.84
CA GLN A 99 12.60 -1.92 2.65
C GLN A 99 12.10 -0.50 2.33
N LEU A 100 10.79 -0.34 2.33
CA LEU A 100 10.14 0.97 2.14
C LEU A 100 10.15 1.84 3.41
N SER A 101 10.62 1.25 4.52
CA SER A 101 10.95 1.93 5.76
C SER A 101 12.46 2.04 5.93
N ASN A 102 12.93 3.13 6.54
CA ASN A 102 14.33 3.31 6.91
C ASN A 102 14.49 3.35 8.44
N THR A 103 15.71 3.54 8.92
CA THR A 103 16.00 3.60 10.37
C THR A 103 15.92 5.01 10.95
N ILE A 104 15.60 6.02 10.14
CA ILE A 104 15.69 7.43 10.49
C ILE A 104 14.39 7.89 11.16
N ARG A 105 14.51 8.35 12.41
CA ARG A 105 13.39 8.94 13.16
C ARG A 105 12.97 10.31 12.59
N PRO A 106 11.73 10.75 12.84
CA PRO A 106 10.70 10.07 13.64
C PRO A 106 9.86 9.07 12.83
N PHE A 107 9.83 9.19 11.50
CA PHE A 107 8.83 8.49 10.68
C PHE A 107 9.31 7.24 9.96
N LYS A 108 10.63 6.96 9.95
CA LYS A 108 11.19 5.71 9.43
C LYS A 108 10.71 5.33 8.03
N ARG A 109 10.71 6.29 7.10
CA ARG A 109 10.17 6.14 5.74
C ARG A 109 11.23 6.43 4.69
N ARG A 110 11.18 5.71 3.57
CA ARG A 110 12.01 5.98 2.40
C ARG A 110 11.80 7.44 1.92
N SER A 111 12.86 8.05 1.40
CA SER A 111 12.88 9.50 1.09
C SER A 111 12.01 9.89 -0.10
N ASP A 112 11.55 8.91 -0.87
CA ASP A 112 10.71 9.05 -2.06
C ASP A 112 9.23 8.78 -1.76
N LEU A 113 8.85 8.72 -0.48
CA LEU A 113 7.45 8.84 -0.09
C LEU A 113 6.98 10.26 -0.43
N ILE A 114 5.89 10.35 -1.19
CA ILE A 114 5.33 11.61 -1.68
C ILE A 114 3.87 11.78 -1.28
N ASP A 115 3.36 13.00 -1.44
CA ASP A 115 1.92 13.23 -1.51
C ASP A 115 1.38 12.67 -2.83
N GLY A 116 0.46 11.71 -2.76
CA GLY A 116 -0.08 10.99 -3.91
C GLY A 116 -1.06 11.79 -4.77
N ILE A 117 -1.46 13.00 -4.34
CA ILE A 117 -2.49 13.80 -5.04
C ILE A 117 -2.20 13.97 -6.53
N ASP A 118 -0.95 14.24 -6.92
CA ASP A 118 -0.62 14.47 -8.32
C ASP A 118 -0.69 13.18 -9.16
N ILE A 119 -0.32 12.03 -8.59
CA ILE A 119 -0.51 10.72 -9.24
C ILE A 119 -2.00 10.42 -9.41
N PHE A 120 -2.83 10.73 -8.40
CA PHE A 120 -4.26 10.48 -8.49
C PHE A 120 -4.93 11.34 -9.57
N LYS A 121 -4.50 12.60 -9.75
CA LYS A 121 -5.02 13.44 -10.85
C LYS A 121 -4.80 12.80 -12.22
N GLU A 122 -3.67 12.14 -12.44
CA GLU A 122 -3.39 11.43 -13.71
C GLU A 122 -4.26 10.18 -13.93
N ILE A 123 -4.79 9.59 -12.85
CA ILE A 123 -5.62 8.38 -12.91
C ILE A 123 -7.08 8.74 -13.21
N TRP A 124 -7.58 9.82 -12.63
CA TRP A 124 -8.98 10.25 -12.74
C TRP A 124 -9.28 11.18 -13.91
N LEU A 125 -8.27 11.88 -14.44
CA LEU A 125 -8.37 12.72 -15.63
C LEU A 125 -7.92 11.95 -16.89
#